data_AF-A0A835Y0J2-F1
#
_entry.id   AF-A0A835Y0J2-F1
#
_cell.length_a   1.000
_cell.length_b   1.000
_cell.length_c   1.000
_cell.angle_alpha   90.00
_cell.angle_beta   90.00
_cell.angle_gamma   90.00
#
_symmetry.space_group_name_H-M   'P 1'
#
loop_
_entity.id
_entity.type
_entity.pdbx_description
1 polymer ?
#
loop_
_entity_poly.entity_id
_entity_poly.type
_entity_poly.pdbx_seq_one_letter_code
_entity_poly.pdbx_strand_id
1 'polypeptide(L)'
;MELSDKELHILDVYESEEYYRASVKPVLEDGSEVEADVYVWKEEFRPMLEEAPWSYAEFLTQHSTAYFAMTVQFAEQCLKDELLQNA
;
A
#
# COMPACT_ATOMS: atom_id res chain seq x y z
N MET A 1 -6.16 -5.04 14.77
CA MET A 1 -7.02 -3.90 14.41
C MET A 1 -7.54 -4.24 13.03
N GLU A 2 -8.82 -4.54 12.92
CA GLU A 2 -9.46 -4.94 11.66
C GLU A 2 -10.13 -3.72 11.06
N LEU A 3 -10.01 -3.54 9.75
CA LEU A 3 -10.71 -2.47 9.04
C LEU A 3 -12.21 -2.78 9.03
N SER A 4 -13.03 -1.76 9.20
CA SER A 4 -14.47 -1.87 9.02
C SER A 4 -14.83 -2.06 7.55
N ASP A 5 -16.03 -2.59 7.28
CA ASP A 5 -16.55 -2.75 5.91
C ASP A 5 -16.54 -1.43 5.12
N LYS A 6 -16.73 -0.29 5.79
CA LYS A 6 -16.69 1.03 5.14
C LYS A 6 -15.28 1.41 4.72
N GLU A 7 -14.28 1.13 5.56
CA GLU A 7 -12.88 1.39 5.24
C GLU A 7 -12.40 0.46 4.13
N LEU A 8 -12.79 -0.82 4.17
CA LEU A 8 -12.53 -1.78 3.09
C LEU A 8 -13.20 -1.35 1.79
N HIS A 9 -14.42 -0.81 1.85
CA HIS A 9 -15.09 -0.31 0.65
C HIS A 9 -14.35 0.89 0.03
N ILE A 10 -13.75 1.77 0.83
CA ILE A 10 -12.94 2.88 0.31
C ILE A 10 -11.75 2.34 -0.47
N LEU A 11 -11.04 1.36 0.09
CA LEU A 11 -9.94 0.68 -0.60
C LEU A 11 -10.41 -0.04 -1.86
N ASP A 12 -11.55 -0.74 -1.81
CA ASP A 12 -12.14 -1.39 -2.97
C ASP A 12 -12.38 -0.39 -4.10
N VAL A 13 -12.95 0.78 -3.81
CA VAL A 13 -13.18 1.81 -4.83
C VAL A 13 -11.87 2.32 -5.42
N TYR A 14 -10.86 2.56 -4.57
CA TYR A 14 -9.57 3.08 -4.99
C TYR A 14 -8.79 2.10 -5.88
N GLU A 15 -8.80 0.82 -5.53
CA GLU A 15 -8.01 -0.23 -6.19
C GLU A 15 -8.77 -0.96 -7.32
N SER A 16 -10.10 -0.77 -7.42
CA SER A 16 -10.98 -1.56 -8.31
C SER A 16 -10.68 -1.48 -9.80
N GLU A 17 -9.89 -0.50 -10.26
CA GLU A 17 -9.54 -0.37 -11.67
C GLU A 17 -8.67 -1.56 -12.10
N GLU A 18 -7.57 -1.81 -11.39
CA GLU A 18 -6.57 -2.81 -11.79
C GLU A 18 -6.65 -4.09 -10.94
N TYR A 19 -7.25 -4.01 -9.75
CA TYR A 19 -7.28 -5.11 -8.78
C TYR A 19 -8.69 -5.57 -8.43
N TYR A 20 -8.78 -6.79 -7.89
CA TYR A 20 -9.97 -7.28 -7.18
C TYR A 20 -9.60 -7.80 -5.79
N ARG A 21 -10.51 -7.67 -4.84
CA ARG A 21 -10.30 -8.14 -3.46
C ARG A 21 -10.49 -9.66 -3.36
N ALA A 22 -9.61 -10.33 -2.64
CA ALA A 22 -9.68 -11.76 -2.35
C ALA A 22 -9.25 -12.04 -0.89
N SER A 23 -9.94 -12.96 -0.22
CA SER A 23 -9.57 -13.41 1.12
C SER A 23 -8.61 -14.60 1.04
N VAL A 24 -7.48 -14.50 1.72
CA VAL A 24 -6.39 -15.50 1.72
C VAL A 24 -5.90 -15.79 3.14
N LYS A 25 -5.08 -16.84 3.27
CA LYS A 25 -4.41 -17.22 4.52
C LYS A 25 -2.90 -17.33 4.30
N PRO A 26 -2.16 -16.20 4.25
CA PRO A 26 -0.70 -16.24 4.15
C PRO A 26 -0.07 -16.94 5.35
N VAL A 27 1.01 -17.66 5.08
CA VAL A 27 1.92 -18.20 6.09
C VAL A 27 3.04 -17.19 6.30
N LEU A 28 3.20 -16.72 7.54
CA LEU A 28 4.25 -15.78 7.93
C LEU A 28 5.60 -16.50 8.07
N GLU A 29 6.68 -15.73 8.21
CA GLU A 29 8.05 -16.27 8.33
C GLU A 29 8.23 -17.17 9.57
N ASP A 30 7.44 -16.96 10.62
CA ASP A 30 7.42 -17.79 11.83
C ASP A 30 6.56 -19.05 11.70
N GLY A 31 5.94 -19.27 10.54
CA GLY A 31 5.06 -20.40 10.24
C GLY A 31 3.62 -20.22 10.73
N SER A 32 3.26 -19.09 11.31
CA SER A 32 1.87 -18.79 11.67
C SER A 32 1.03 -18.42 10.44
N GLU A 33 -0.27 -18.68 10.51
CA GLU A 33 -1.23 -18.29 9.47
C GLU A 33 -2.10 -17.13 9.96
N VAL A 34 -2.37 -16.18 9.06
CA VAL A 34 -3.25 -15.03 9.34
C VAL A 34 -4.27 -14.90 8.23
N GLU A 35 -5.55 -14.69 8.59
CA GLU A 35 -6.58 -14.36 7.59
C GLU A 35 -6.41 -12.90 7.15
N ALA A 36 -6.38 -12.66 5.83
CA ALA A 36 -6.21 -11.33 5.27
C ALA A 36 -6.99 -11.17 3.97
N ASP A 37 -7.56 -9.99 3.77
CA ASP A 37 -8.03 -9.53 2.46
C ASP A 37 -6.86 -8.89 1.70
N VAL A 38 -6.67 -9.30 0.44
CA VAL A 38 -5.62 -8.79 -0.45
C VAL A 38 -6.20 -8.31 -1.76
N TYR A 39 -5.50 -7.39 -2.42
CA TYR A 39 -5.83 -6.92 -3.75
C TYR A 39 -4.98 -7.66 -4.79
N VAL A 40 -5.65 -8.39 -5.67
CA VAL A 40 -5.02 -9.24 -6.69
C VAL A 40 -5.16 -8.58 -8.05
N TRP A 41 -4.05 -8.48 -8.78
CA TRP A 41 -3.98 -7.92 -10.12
C TRP A 41 -4.90 -8.70 -11.07
N LYS A 42 -5.76 -8.02 -11.83
CA LYS A 42 -6.65 -8.69 -12.78
C LYS A 42 -5.85 -9.21 -13.98
N GLU A 43 -6.26 -10.37 -14.48
CA GLU A 43 -5.60 -11.02 -15.62
C GLU A 43 -5.58 -10.13 -16.88
N GLU A 44 -6.60 -9.28 -17.07
CA GLU A 44 -6.70 -8.36 -18.21
C GLU A 44 -5.57 -7.31 -18.26
N PHE A 45 -5.01 -6.96 -17.10
CA PHE A 45 -3.88 -6.02 -16.99
C PHE A 45 -2.53 -6.74 -16.90
N ARG A 46 -2.48 -8.07 -16.97
CA ARG A 46 -1.22 -8.82 -16.87
C ARG A 46 -0.13 -8.36 -17.84
N PRO A 47 -0.41 -7.94 -19.09
CA PRO A 47 0.62 -7.42 -19.99
C PRO A 47 1.32 -6.13 -19.52
N MET A 48 0.80 -5.44 -18.50
CA MET A 48 1.42 -4.25 -17.90
C MET A 48 2.44 -4.59 -16.82
N LEU A 49 2.51 -5.85 -16.37
CA LEU A 49 3.48 -6.30 -15.38
C LEU A 49 4.82 -6.59 -16.06
N GLU A 50 5.91 -6.22 -15.39
CA GLU A 50 7.24 -6.64 -15.81
C GLU A 50 7.42 -8.14 -15.58
N GLU A 51 7.90 -8.86 -16.59
CA GLU A 51 8.24 -10.30 -16.49
C GLU A 51 9.59 -10.54 -15.80
N ALA A 52 9.96 -9.68 -14.85
CA ALA A 52 11.16 -9.80 -14.05
C ALA A 52 10.82 -10.20 -12.61
N PRO A 53 11.65 -11.01 -11.95
CA PRO A 53 11.45 -11.29 -10.53
C PRO A 53 11.59 -9.99 -9.72
N TRP A 54 10.66 -9.76 -8.81
CA TRP A 54 10.73 -8.62 -7.91
C TRP A 54 11.85 -8.79 -6.88
N SER A 55 12.60 -7.71 -6.61
CA SER A 55 13.71 -7.69 -5.65
C SER A 55 13.47 -6.62 -4.57
N TYR A 56 13.33 -7.07 -3.32
CA TYR A 56 13.17 -6.16 -2.18
C TYR A 56 14.35 -5.18 -2.03
N ALA A 57 15.58 -5.64 -2.25
CA ALA A 57 16.77 -4.80 -2.09
C ALA A 57 16.83 -3.68 -3.15
N GLU A 58 16.43 -4.00 -4.38
CA GLU A 58 16.36 -3.03 -5.47
C GLU A 58 15.23 -2.04 -5.22
N PHE A 59 14.04 -2.54 -4.86
CA PHE A 59 12.89 -1.70 -4.53
C PHE A 59 13.23 -0.72 -3.39
N LEU A 60 13.82 -1.22 -2.30
CA LEU A 60 14.22 -0.39 -1.18
C LEU A 60 15.23 0.67 -1.61
N THR A 61 16.23 0.32 -2.41
CA THR A 61 17.24 1.27 -2.89
C THR A 61 16.64 2.34 -3.79
N GLN A 62 15.76 1.95 -4.72
CA GLN A 62 15.19 2.85 -5.72
C GLN A 62 14.12 3.78 -5.12
N HIS A 63 13.31 3.30 -4.19
CA HIS A 63 12.12 4.04 -3.73
C HIS A 63 12.26 4.64 -2.33
N SER A 64 13.20 4.18 -1.48
CA SER A 64 13.32 4.68 -0.10
C SER A 64 13.58 6.18 -0.02
N THR A 65 14.42 6.72 -0.90
CA THR A 65 14.76 8.15 -0.90
C THR A 65 13.54 9.00 -1.22
N ALA A 66 12.74 8.61 -2.23
CA ALA A 66 11.54 9.32 -2.61
C ALA A 66 10.47 9.24 -1.52
N TYR A 67 10.28 8.06 -0.94
CA TYR A 67 9.36 7.85 0.18
C TYR A 67 9.75 8.74 1.38
N PHE A 68 11.02 8.73 1.79
CA PHE A 68 11.51 9.55 2.90
C PHE A 68 11.31 11.04 2.63
N ALA A 69 11.63 11.51 1.42
CA ALA A 69 11.42 12.91 1.04
C ALA A 69 9.93 13.31 1.13
N MET A 70 9.03 12.48 0.60
CA MET A 70 7.58 12.71 0.69
C MET A 70 7.11 12.76 2.15
N THR A 71 7.55 11.83 3.00
CA THR A 71 7.16 11.80 4.42
C THR A 71 7.67 13.03 5.18
N VAL A 72 8.92 13.45 4.96
CA VAL A 72 9.48 14.65 5.59
C VAL A 72 8.71 15.90 5.14
N GLN A 73 8.48 16.06 3.84
CA GLN A 73 7.73 17.20 3.30
C GLN A 73 6.31 17.25 3.84
N PHE A 74 5.64 16.09 3.94
CA PHE A 74 4.31 16.00 4.54
C PHE A 74 4.31 16.43 6.01
N ALA A 75 5.24 15.92 6.81
CA ALA A 75 5.36 16.27 8.23
C ALA A 75 5.63 17.78 8.42
N GLU A 76 6.53 18.35 7.61
CA GLU A 76 6.80 19.80 7.62
C GLU A 76 5.56 20.62 7.27
N GLN A 77 4.76 20.15 6.32
CA GLN A 77 3.53 20.83 5.93
C GLN A 77 2.48 20.78 7.06
N CYS A 78 2.29 19.62 7.68
CA CYS A 78 1.38 19.48 8.83
C CYS A 78 1.77 20.45 9.97
N LEU A 79 3.06 20.54 10.29
CA LEU A 79 3.55 21.46 11.33
C LEU A 79 3.31 22.93 10.96
N LYS A 80 3.49 23.31 9.69
CA LYS A 80 3.19 24.67 9.21
C LYS A 80 1.71 24.99 9.32
N ASP A 81 0.84 24.05 8.93
CA ASP A 81 -0.60 24.24 8.96
C ASP A 81 -1.12 24.37 10.40
N GLU A 82 -0.59 23.60 11.34
CA GLU A 82 -0.89 23.74 12.77
C GLU A 82 -0.45 25.09 13.33
N LEU A 83 0.73 25.59 12.96
CA LEU A 83 1.20 26.91 13.39
C LEU A 83 0.35 28.05 12.81
N LEU A 84 -0.12 27.92 11.57
CA LEU A 84 -0.98 28.91 10.93
C LEU A 84 -2.42 28.92 11.49
N GLN A 85 -2.93 27.78 11.95
CA GLN A 85 -4.25 27.70 12.59
C GLN A 85 -4.28 28.24 14.02
N ASN A 86 -3.11 28.32 14.68
CA ASN A 86 -2.95 28.77 16.06
C ASN A 86 -2.38 30.21 16.18
N ALA A 87 -2.22 30.93 15.07
CA ALA A 87 -1.74 32.30 14.99
C ALA A 87 -2.89 33.28 14.68
#